data_AF-X0V369-F1
#
_entry.id   AF-X0V369-F1
#
_cell.length_a   1.000
_cell.length_b   1.000
_cell.length_c   1.000
_cell.angle_alpha   90.00
_cell.angle_beta   90.00
_cell.angle_gamma   90.00
#
_symmetry.space_group_name_H-M   'P 1'
#
loop_
_entity.id
_entity.type
_entity.pdbx_description
1 polymer ?
#
loop_
_entity_poly.entity_id
_entity_poly.type
_entity_poly.pdbx_seq_one_letter_code
_entity_poly.pdbx_strand_id
1 'polypeptide(L)'
;LPEPEIYKFIKNVSNHEKLQLSDNDIQTIQKTYRSDIRSMINFIQLNQNLSEWSGSIITNDSWNQIYELHRFEKVTELKELIQYISIKYNIDKKGIMIKYFNYIIRNKIHNTTPLFLDNIEVITHSDNADLNSIVDYFCVNFTGSYI
;
A
#
# COMPACT_ATOMS: atom_id res chain seq x y z
N LEU A 1 13.58 14.70 -8.91
CA LEU A 1 13.58 14.78 -10.38
C LEU A 1 12.16 15.07 -10.85
N PRO A 2 11.94 15.94 -11.84
CA PRO A 2 10.64 16.16 -12.45
C PRO A 2 10.05 14.87 -13.03
N GLU A 3 8.73 14.72 -12.98
CA GLU A 3 8.00 13.54 -13.47
C GLU A 3 8.37 13.14 -14.92
N PRO A 4 8.52 14.06 -15.89
CA PRO A 4 8.93 13.70 -17.25
C PRO A 4 10.34 13.10 -17.34
N GLU A 5 11.25 13.52 -16.46
CA GLU A 5 12.62 13.01 -16.43
C GLU A 5 12.66 11.61 -15.81
N ILE A 6 11.87 11.38 -14.77
CA ILE A 6 11.70 10.04 -14.18
C ILE A 6 11.10 9.08 -15.20
N TYR A 7 10.10 9.54 -15.96
CA TYR A 7 9.52 8.77 -17.06
C TYR A 7 10.57 8.34 -18.08
N LYS A 8 11.35 9.30 -18.58
CA LYS A 8 12.40 9.03 -19.57
C LYS A 8 13.44 8.07 -19.00
N PHE A 9 13.82 8.23 -17.73
CA PHE A 9 14.74 7.34 -17.04
C PHE A 9 14.24 5.89 -16.97
N ILE A 10 13.02 5.68 -16.43
CA ILE A 10 12.42 4.34 -16.31
C ILE A 10 12.22 3.71 -17.70
N LYS A 11 11.77 4.48 -18.70
CA LYS A 11 11.60 3.97 -20.07
C LYS A 11 12.92 3.49 -20.66
N ASN A 12 14.01 4.21 -20.41
CA ASN A 12 15.34 3.77 -20.84
C ASN A 12 15.76 2.47 -20.14
N VAL A 13 15.59 2.37 -18.82
CA VAL A 13 15.88 1.13 -18.06
C VAL A 13 15.08 -0.03 -18.64
N SER A 14 13.77 0.14 -18.85
CA SER A 14 12.89 -0.87 -19.46
C SER A 14 13.42 -1.35 -20.81
N ASN A 15 13.83 -0.43 -21.69
CA ASN A 15 14.32 -0.78 -23.02
C ASN A 15 15.66 -1.53 -22.97
N HIS A 16 16.56 -1.14 -22.08
CA HIS A 16 17.88 -1.78 -21.94
C HIS A 16 17.79 -3.15 -21.28
N GLU A 17 16.92 -3.31 -20.29
CA GLU A 17 16.67 -4.58 -19.59
C GLU A 17 15.64 -5.47 -20.31
N LYS A 18 15.11 -5.02 -21.45
CA LYS A 18 14.08 -5.71 -22.26
C LYS A 18 12.81 -6.03 -21.48
N LEU A 19 12.44 -5.16 -20.55
CA LEU A 19 11.22 -5.26 -19.76
C LEU A 19 10.01 -4.84 -20.59
N GLN A 20 8.89 -5.53 -20.42
CA GLN A 20 7.61 -5.22 -21.06
C GLN A 20 6.79 -4.22 -20.23
N LEU A 21 7.36 -3.03 -19.95
CA LEU A 21 6.64 -1.96 -19.24
C LEU A 21 5.89 -1.07 -20.22
N SER A 22 4.56 -1.05 -20.11
CA SER A 22 3.73 -0.10 -20.82
C SER A 22 3.87 1.31 -20.24
N ASP A 23 3.47 2.33 -21.00
CA ASP A 23 3.51 3.71 -20.51
C ASP A 23 2.61 3.90 -19.28
N ASN A 24 1.50 3.14 -19.21
CA ASN A 24 0.61 3.13 -18.05
C ASN A 24 1.28 2.51 -16.81
N ASP A 25 2.06 1.44 -16.98
CA ASP A 25 2.81 0.83 -15.86
C ASP A 25 3.83 1.83 -15.31
N ILE A 26 4.56 2.53 -16.19
CA ILE A 26 5.55 3.54 -15.80
C ILE A 26 4.88 4.71 -15.06
N GLN A 27 3.74 5.19 -15.54
CA GLN A 27 2.97 6.23 -14.84
C GLN A 27 2.45 5.74 -13.48
N THR A 28 2.01 4.48 -13.40
CA THR A 28 1.50 3.90 -12.15
C THR A 28 2.62 3.73 -11.13
N ILE A 29 3.79 3.23 -11.55
CA ILE A 29 5.02 3.16 -10.73
C ILE A 29 5.39 4.57 -10.23
N GLN A 30 5.38 5.57 -11.12
CA GLN A 30 5.67 6.96 -10.73
C GLN A 30 4.68 7.51 -9.71
N LYS A 31 3.38 7.34 -9.92
CA LYS A 31 2.37 7.81 -8.96
C LYS A 31 2.52 7.11 -7.60
N THR A 32 2.86 5.84 -7.61
CA THR A 32 3.03 5.01 -6.40
C THR A 32 4.22 5.44 -5.56
N TYR A 33 5.38 5.66 -6.21
CA TYR A 33 6.64 5.98 -5.52
C TYR A 33 7.03 7.46 -5.60
N ARG A 34 6.18 8.28 -6.22
CA ARG A 34 6.30 9.72 -6.43
C ARG A 34 7.59 10.15 -7.11
N SER A 35 8.61 10.47 -6.32
CA SER A 35 9.92 10.94 -6.81
C SER A 35 11.08 10.10 -6.28
N ASP A 36 10.80 9.01 -5.54
CA ASP A 36 11.82 8.09 -5.06
C ASP A 36 12.18 7.06 -6.14
N ILE A 37 13.19 7.41 -6.94
CA ILE A 37 13.69 6.56 -8.03
C ILE A 37 14.29 5.26 -7.49
N ARG A 38 14.88 5.24 -6.29
CA ARG A 38 15.45 4.01 -5.72
C ARG A 38 14.34 2.99 -5.45
N SER A 39 13.24 3.45 -4.85
CA SER A 39 12.07 2.60 -4.62
C SER A 39 11.45 2.12 -5.94
N MET A 40 11.38 2.97 -6.97
CA MET A 40 10.91 2.57 -8.31
C MET A 40 11.77 1.49 -8.95
N ILE A 41 13.10 1.64 -8.91
CA ILE A 41 14.02 0.65 -9.50
C ILE A 41 13.99 -0.66 -8.72
N ASN A 42 13.96 -0.62 -7.39
CA ASN A 42 13.82 -1.83 -6.58
C ASN A 42 12.52 -2.57 -6.91
N PHE A 43 11.42 -1.85 -7.06
CA PHE A 43 10.16 -2.44 -7.49
C PHE A 43 10.29 -3.09 -8.87
N ILE A 44 10.89 -2.39 -9.83
CA ILE A 44 11.11 -2.92 -11.18
C ILE A 44 11.91 -4.23 -11.15
N GLN A 45 13.04 -4.24 -10.43
CA GLN A 45 13.91 -5.41 -10.32
C GLN A 45 13.25 -6.61 -9.63
N LEU A 46 12.47 -6.37 -8.57
CA LEU A 46 11.76 -7.44 -7.86
C LEU A 46 10.62 -8.05 -8.69
N ASN A 47 10.03 -7.27 -9.60
CA ASN A 47 8.84 -7.65 -10.37
C ASN A 47 9.12 -7.92 -11.86
N GLN A 48 10.39 -7.87 -12.30
CA GLN A 48 10.80 -8.02 -13.71
C GLN A 48 10.36 -9.32 -14.39
N ASN A 49 10.10 -10.38 -13.60
CA ASN A 49 9.68 -11.68 -14.12
C ASN A 49 8.15 -11.84 -14.16
N LEU A 50 7.38 -10.83 -13.72
CA LEU A 50 5.93 -10.88 -13.74
C LEU A 50 5.40 -10.53 -15.13
N SER A 51 4.34 -11.22 -15.54
CA SER A 51 3.64 -10.96 -16.81
C SER A 51 2.79 -9.69 -16.77
N GLU A 52 2.43 -9.18 -15.58
CA GLU A 52 1.55 -8.03 -15.40
C GLU A 52 2.05 -7.11 -14.28
N TRP A 53 2.48 -5.89 -14.65
CA TRP A 53 3.08 -4.91 -13.75
C TRP A 53 2.05 -4.05 -12.99
N SER A 54 0.92 -3.74 -13.63
CA SER A 54 -0.20 -3.05 -12.99
C SER A 54 -0.81 -3.88 -11.85
N GLY A 55 -0.80 -5.21 -11.98
CA GLY A 55 -1.29 -6.15 -10.98
C GLY A 55 -0.46 -6.22 -9.70
N SER A 56 0.77 -5.70 -9.71
CA SER A 56 1.70 -5.68 -8.56
C SER A 56 1.76 -4.34 -7.83
N ILE A 57 0.84 -3.42 -8.14
CA ILE A 57 0.71 -2.13 -7.43
C ILE A 57 -0.60 -2.10 -6.64
N ILE A 58 -0.52 -1.72 -5.36
CA ILE A 58 -1.71 -1.51 -4.54
C ILE A 58 -2.41 -0.22 -4.97
N THR A 59 -3.67 -0.32 -5.36
CA THR A 59 -4.47 0.81 -5.83
C THR A 59 -5.25 1.46 -4.69
N ASN A 60 -5.78 2.67 -4.94
CA ASN A 60 -6.70 3.32 -4.01
C ASN A 60 -7.96 2.48 -3.74
N ASP A 61 -8.36 1.61 -4.67
CA ASP A 61 -9.50 0.72 -4.50
C ASP A 61 -9.26 -0.30 -3.38
N SER A 62 -8.03 -0.83 -3.28
CA SER A 62 -7.66 -1.72 -2.16
C SER A 62 -7.78 -1.01 -0.81
N TRP A 63 -7.40 0.27 -0.73
CA TRP A 63 -7.53 1.06 0.49
C TRP A 63 -8.98 1.40 0.83
N ASN A 64 -9.80 1.70 -0.18
CA ASN A 64 -11.23 1.86 0.00
C ASN A 64 -11.90 0.57 0.48
N GLN A 65 -11.49 -0.60 -0.03
CA GLN A 65 -12.02 -1.88 0.46
C GLN A 65 -11.70 -2.11 1.94
N ILE A 66 -10.46 -1.86 2.39
CA ILE A 66 -10.11 -1.93 3.82
C ILE A 66 -11.00 -0.99 4.64
N TYR A 67 -11.18 0.25 4.17
CA TYR A 67 -12.02 1.24 4.83
C TYR A 67 -13.48 0.79 4.99
N GLU A 68 -14.10 0.28 3.92
CA GLU A 68 -15.48 -0.23 3.97
C GLU A 68 -15.60 -1.45 4.89
N LEU A 69 -14.63 -2.37 4.86
CA LEU A 69 -14.68 -3.55 5.73
C LEU A 69 -14.60 -3.19 7.22
N HIS A 70 -13.85 -2.15 7.59
CA HIS A 70 -13.92 -1.61 8.96
C HIS A 70 -15.29 -1.03 9.28
N ARG A 71 -15.84 -0.20 8.38
CA ARG A 71 -17.15 0.45 8.57
C ARG A 71 -18.29 -0.55 8.77
N PHE A 72 -18.18 -1.72 8.16
CA PHE A 72 -19.16 -2.80 8.25
C PHE A 72 -18.79 -3.90 9.25
N GLU A 73 -17.74 -3.71 10.05
CA GLU A 73 -17.29 -4.68 11.06
C GLU A 73 -17.00 -6.08 10.49
N LYS A 74 -16.53 -6.13 9.25
CA LYS A 74 -16.23 -7.37 8.51
C LYS A 74 -14.84 -7.89 8.84
N VAL A 75 -14.65 -8.29 10.09
CA VAL A 75 -13.35 -8.66 10.66
C VAL A 75 -12.70 -9.83 9.90
N THR A 76 -13.46 -10.88 9.56
CA THR A 76 -12.93 -12.06 8.87
C THR A 76 -12.48 -11.70 7.46
N GLU A 77 -13.34 -11.03 6.71
CA GLU A 77 -13.08 -10.61 5.33
C GLU A 77 -11.92 -9.60 5.28
N LEU A 78 -11.78 -8.76 6.30
CA LEU A 78 -10.66 -7.84 6.41
C LEU A 78 -9.33 -8.57 6.62
N LYS A 79 -9.29 -9.59 7.49
CA LYS A 79 -8.08 -10.42 7.67
C LYS A 79 -7.69 -11.13 6.38
N GLU A 80 -8.68 -11.67 5.66
CA GLU A 80 -8.48 -12.32 4.37
C GLU A 80 -7.94 -11.33 3.33
N LEU A 81 -8.48 -10.10 3.28
CA LEU A 81 -8.00 -9.06 2.37
C LEU A 81 -6.56 -8.65 2.69
N ILE A 82 -6.21 -8.46 3.96
CA ILE A 82 -4.83 -8.15 4.37
C ILE A 82 -3.87 -9.26 3.94
N GLN A 83 -4.27 -10.53 4.15
CA GLN A 83 -3.47 -11.68 3.73
C GLN A 83 -3.31 -11.73 2.20
N TYR A 84 -4.40 -11.48 1.46
CA TYR A 84 -4.38 -11.41 0.00
C TYR A 84 -3.43 -10.32 -0.50
N ILE A 85 -3.53 -9.10 0.04
CA ILE A 85 -2.66 -7.98 -0.33
C ILE A 85 -1.20 -8.33 0.00
N SER A 86 -0.95 -8.94 1.16
CA SER A 86 0.39 -9.33 1.58
C SER A 86 1.05 -10.30 0.60
N ILE A 87 0.33 -11.33 0.17
CA ILE A 87 0.82 -12.31 -0.81
C ILE A 87 0.96 -11.68 -2.19
N LYS A 88 -0.11 -11.04 -2.69
CA LYS A 88 -0.17 -10.53 -4.07
C LYS A 88 0.89 -9.48 -4.34
N TYR A 89 1.09 -8.57 -3.39
CA TYR A 89 1.98 -7.43 -3.57
C TYR A 89 3.34 -7.62 -2.89
N ASN A 90 3.57 -8.78 -2.25
CA ASN A 90 4.78 -9.10 -1.51
C ASN A 90 5.17 -8.00 -0.50
N ILE A 91 4.19 -7.55 0.29
CA ILE A 91 4.36 -6.53 1.33
C ILE A 91 4.00 -7.15 2.67
N ASP A 92 4.76 -6.81 3.71
CA ASP A 92 4.47 -7.26 5.07
C ASP A 92 3.19 -6.60 5.61
N LYS A 93 2.48 -7.29 6.50
CA LYS A 93 1.16 -6.82 6.98
C LYS A 93 1.23 -5.49 7.72
N LYS A 94 2.32 -5.21 8.43
CA LYS A 94 2.53 -3.92 9.10
C LYS A 94 2.75 -2.81 8.07
N GLY A 95 3.50 -3.08 7.02
CA GLY A 95 3.66 -2.21 5.85
C GLY A 95 2.33 -1.89 5.16
N ILE A 96 1.41 -2.85 5.05
CA ILE A 96 0.05 -2.62 4.54
C ILE A 96 -0.68 -1.62 5.43
N MET A 97 -0.68 -1.82 6.75
CA MET A 97 -1.34 -0.94 7.73
C MET A 97 -0.79 0.49 7.63
N ILE A 98 0.54 0.65 7.62
CA ILE A 98 1.19 1.98 7.51
C ILE A 98 0.81 2.68 6.20
N LYS A 99 0.80 1.96 5.06
CA LYS A 99 0.39 2.53 3.77
C LYS A 99 -1.10 2.93 3.78
N TYR A 100 -1.95 2.11 4.39
CA TYR A 100 -3.37 2.40 4.58
C TYR A 100 -3.59 3.66 5.46
N PHE A 101 -2.90 3.79 6.59
CA PHE A 101 -2.99 4.98 7.45
C PHE A 101 -2.62 6.26 6.69
N ASN A 102 -1.53 6.20 5.93
CA ASN A 102 -1.12 7.30 5.06
C ASN A 102 -2.20 7.66 4.02
N TYR A 103 -2.91 6.67 3.49
CA TYR A 103 -4.02 6.90 2.58
C TYR A 103 -5.19 7.62 3.27
N ILE A 104 -5.59 7.19 4.47
CA ILE A 104 -6.69 7.82 5.24
C ILE A 104 -6.34 9.27 5.59
N ILE A 105 -5.14 9.52 6.13
CA ILE A 105 -4.71 10.87 6.50
C ILE A 105 -4.73 11.84 5.31
N ARG A 106 -4.35 11.35 4.11
CA ARG A 106 -4.28 12.19 2.90
C ARG A 106 -5.62 12.42 2.22
N ASN A 107 -6.52 11.44 2.23
CA ASN A 107 -7.73 11.46 1.39
C ASN A 107 -9.04 11.50 2.18
N LYS A 108 -9.01 11.15 3.47
CA LYS A 108 -10.16 11.09 4.38
C LYS A 108 -9.82 11.77 5.71
N ILE A 109 -9.28 12.98 5.66
CA ILE A 109 -8.76 13.70 6.84
C ILE A 109 -9.79 13.88 7.96
N HIS A 110 -11.09 13.93 7.64
CA HIS A 110 -12.18 13.96 8.63
C HIS A 110 -12.20 12.73 9.56
N ASN A 111 -11.68 11.60 9.10
CA ASN A 111 -11.56 10.37 9.89
C ASN A 111 -10.31 10.35 10.78
N THR A 112 -9.43 11.35 10.69
CA THR A 112 -8.20 11.42 11.50
C THR A 112 -8.53 12.00 12.88
N THR A 113 -9.37 11.29 13.63
CA THR A 113 -9.76 11.63 15.00
C THR A 113 -8.65 11.29 16.00
N PRO A 114 -8.68 11.83 17.24
CA PRO A 114 -7.75 11.41 18.28
C PRO A 114 -7.74 9.90 18.50
N LEU A 115 -8.92 9.26 18.57
CA LEU A 115 -9.04 7.81 18.69
C LEU A 115 -8.37 7.06 17.53
N PHE A 116 -8.54 7.54 16.30
CA PHE A 116 -7.86 6.98 15.14
C PHE A 116 -6.33 7.08 15.26
N LEU A 117 -5.81 8.22 15.71
CA LEU A 117 -4.38 8.44 15.89
C LEU A 117 -3.80 7.60 17.04
N ASP A 118 -4.52 7.46 18.15
CA ASP A 118 -4.14 6.60 19.28
C ASP A 118 -4.01 5.13 18.81
N ASN A 119 -4.97 4.66 18.02
CA ASN A 119 -4.93 3.31 17.44
C ASN A 119 -3.78 3.12 16.45
N ILE A 120 -3.44 4.15 15.66
CA ILE A 120 -2.26 4.13 14.79
C ILE A 120 -1.00 4.00 15.63
N GLU A 121 -0.88 4.78 16.72
CA GLU A 121 0.30 4.80 17.58
C GLU A 121 0.60 3.40 18.13
N VAL A 122 -0.43 2.69 18.60
CA VAL A 122 -0.32 1.31 19.10
C VAL A 122 0.24 0.37 18.03
N ILE A 123 -0.23 0.48 16.78
CA ILE A 123 0.23 -0.38 15.67
C ILE A 123 1.65 -0.01 15.22
N THR A 124 1.98 1.28 15.15
CA THR A 124 3.30 1.69 14.67
C THR A 124 4.40 1.32 15.66
N HIS A 125 4.14 1.45 16.97
CA HIS A 125 5.14 1.22 18.01
C HIS A 125 5.17 -0.21 18.59
N SER A 126 4.40 -1.14 18.02
CA SER A 126 4.33 -2.54 18.49
C SER A 126 5.38 -3.47 17.84
N ASP A 127 6.63 -3.02 17.69
CA ASP A 127 7.69 -3.80 17.01
C ASP A 127 8.01 -5.15 17.65
N ASN A 128 7.74 -5.31 18.95
CA ASN A 128 7.98 -6.55 19.70
C ASN A 128 6.73 -7.44 19.85
N ALA A 129 5.59 -7.02 19.31
CA ALA A 129 4.35 -7.78 19.42
C ALA A 129 4.23 -8.84 18.32
N ASP A 130 3.50 -9.91 18.62
CA ASP A 130 3.16 -10.93 17.63
C ASP A 130 2.32 -10.33 16.49
N LEU A 131 2.67 -10.66 15.25
CA LEU A 131 2.04 -10.09 14.06
C LEU A 131 0.54 -10.40 13.98
N ASN A 132 0.10 -11.58 14.43
CA ASN A 132 -1.33 -11.91 14.42
C ASN A 132 -2.08 -11.04 15.43
N SER A 133 -1.48 -10.79 16.59
CA SER A 133 -2.03 -9.87 17.59
C SER A 133 -2.18 -8.45 17.04
N ILE A 134 -1.19 -7.96 16.27
CA ILE A 134 -1.26 -6.65 15.60
C ILE A 134 -2.39 -6.63 14.55
N VAL A 135 -2.51 -7.67 13.74
CA VAL A 135 -3.57 -7.80 12.72
C VAL A 135 -4.96 -7.84 13.38
N ASP A 136 -5.10 -8.58 14.48
CA ASP A 136 -6.34 -8.68 15.24
C ASP A 136 -6.72 -7.32 15.82
N TYR A 137 -5.76 -6.63 16.44
CA TYR A 137 -5.96 -5.28 16.96
C TYR A 137 -6.40 -4.32 15.85
N PHE A 138 -5.71 -4.33 14.71
CA PHE A 138 -6.06 -3.52 13.55
C PHE A 138 -7.51 -3.77 13.11
N CYS A 139 -7.91 -5.03 12.95
CA CYS A 139 -9.24 -5.35 12.42
C CYS A 139 -10.38 -4.92 13.35
N VAL A 140 -10.18 -4.90 14.66
CA VAL A 140 -11.24 -4.67 15.65
C VAL A 140 -11.30 -3.23 16.16
N ASN A 141 -10.17 -2.55 16.36
CA ASN A 141 -10.16 -1.27 17.09
C ASN A 141 -10.46 -0.04 16.22
N PHE A 142 -10.50 -0.19 14.90
CA PHE A 142 -10.71 0.93 13.98
C PHE A 142 -12.18 1.19 13.65
N THR A 143 -13.11 0.28 13.97
CA THR A 143 -14.55 0.43 13.67
C THR A 143 -15.14 1.75 14.16
N GLY A 144 -14.86 2.13 15.41
CA GLY A 144 -15.34 3.39 15.99
C GLY A 144 -14.46 4.62 15.73
N SER A 145 -13.38 4.45 14.96
CA SER A 145 -12.41 5.53 14.69
C SER A 145 -12.80 6.41 13.49
N TYR A 146 -13.71 5.93 12.65
CA TYR A 146 -14.16 6.60 11.43
C TYR A 146 -15.51 7.33 11.67
N ILE A 147 -15.65 8.54 11.13
CA ILE A 147 -16.89 9.35 11.19
C ILE A 147 -17.75 9.04 9.95
#